data_AF-O69016-F1
#
_entry.id   AF-O69016-F1
#
_cell.length_a   1.000
_cell.length_b   1.000
_cell.length_c   1.000
_cell.angle_alpha   90.00
_cell.angle_beta   90.00
_cell.angle_gamma   90.00
#
_symmetry.space_group_name_H-M   'P 1'
#
loop_
_entity.id
_entity.type
_entity.pdbx_description
1 polymer ?
#
loop_
_entity_poly.entity_id
_entity_poly.type
_entity_poly.pdbx_seq_one_letter_code
_entity_poly.pdbx_strand_id
1 'polypeptide(L)'
;MPISTQAAAYTIAKAFIEAGILAFITVCLLLFIVLRNVREVAFTLAPIILSIFLTLASCVIIDQPINFANIIAFPLLFGVGVAFHIYFVMAWRNGERNLLQSSLAHAVFFSAMATGTAFGSLWLSSHPGTASMGKILMISLVWTLICALIFEPALLGNKENKAKEEGKA
;
A
#
# COMPACT_ATOMS: atom_id res chain seq x y z
N MET A 1 6.01 -38.59 -3.60
CA MET A 1 5.68 -37.26 -4.14
C MET A 1 5.54 -36.09 -3.11
N PRO A 2 5.70 -36.23 -1.77
CA PRO A 2 5.59 -35.08 -0.86
C PRO A 2 6.87 -34.21 -0.73
N ILE A 3 8.06 -34.79 -0.95
CA ILE A 3 9.33 -34.03 -0.90
C ILE A 3 9.48 -33.02 -2.05
N SER A 4 8.95 -33.33 -3.24
CA SER A 4 9.01 -32.41 -4.39
C SER A 4 8.05 -31.24 -4.24
N THR A 5 6.85 -31.45 -3.69
CA THR A 5 5.89 -30.38 -3.41
C THR A 5 6.36 -29.48 -2.27
N GLN A 6 7.02 -30.04 -1.24
CA GLN A 6 7.59 -29.25 -0.15
C GLN A 6 8.83 -28.44 -0.58
N ALA A 7 9.69 -29.00 -1.45
CA ALA A 7 10.81 -28.27 -2.03
C ALA A 7 10.35 -27.12 -2.96
N ALA A 8 9.30 -27.37 -3.76
CA ALA A 8 8.69 -26.34 -4.59
C ALA A 8 8.06 -25.23 -3.73
N ALA A 9 7.34 -25.59 -2.67
CA ALA A 9 6.77 -24.66 -1.70
C ALA A 9 7.82 -23.73 -1.09
N TYR A 10 8.94 -24.30 -0.64
CA TYR A 10 10.04 -23.53 -0.06
C TYR A 10 10.68 -22.57 -1.07
N THR A 11 10.90 -23.03 -2.31
CA THR A 11 11.47 -22.22 -3.39
C THR A 11 10.57 -21.04 -3.72
N ILE A 12 9.26 -21.28 -3.83
CA ILE A 12 8.26 -20.26 -4.10
C ILE A 12 8.22 -19.23 -2.96
N ALA A 13 8.17 -19.68 -1.71
CA ALA A 13 8.17 -18.79 -0.55
C ALA A 13 9.43 -17.89 -0.53
N LYS A 14 10.61 -18.47 -0.78
CA LYS A 14 11.87 -17.73 -0.84
C LYS A 14 11.86 -16.67 -1.94
N ALA A 15 11.41 -17.04 -3.15
CA ALA A 15 11.30 -16.12 -4.28
C ALA A 15 10.37 -14.94 -3.97
N PHE A 16 9.27 -15.16 -3.24
CA PHE A 16 8.36 -14.08 -2.85
C PHE A 16 8.93 -13.19 -1.74
N ILE A 17 9.70 -13.74 -0.81
CA ILE A 17 10.43 -12.93 0.17
C ILE A 17 11.46 -12.05 -0.55
N GLU A 18 12.22 -12.62 -1.47
CA GLU A 18 13.17 -11.87 -2.31
C GLU A 18 12.45 -10.78 -3.11
N ALA A 19 11.30 -11.09 -3.73
CA ALA A 19 10.49 -10.12 -4.45
C ALA A 19 9.92 -9.02 -3.53
N GLY A 20 9.52 -9.36 -2.31
CA GLY A 20 9.04 -8.38 -1.32
C GLY A 20 10.13 -7.42 -0.86
N ILE A 21 11.34 -7.94 -0.60
CA ILE A 21 12.51 -7.12 -0.25
C ILE A 21 12.90 -6.22 -1.43
N LEU A 22 12.96 -6.76 -2.64
CA LEU A 22 13.24 -5.99 -3.85
C LEU A 22 12.19 -4.90 -4.06
N ALA A 23 10.91 -5.23 -3.95
CA ALA A 23 9.81 -4.26 -4.07
C ALA A 23 9.93 -3.14 -3.03
N PHE A 24 10.22 -3.48 -1.77
CA PHE A 24 10.41 -2.49 -0.71
C PHE A 24 11.60 -1.56 -1.00
N ILE A 25 12.75 -2.11 -1.41
CA ILE A 25 13.93 -1.31 -1.77
C ILE A 25 13.62 -0.41 -2.97
N THR A 26 12.99 -0.95 -4.02
CA THR A 26 12.61 -0.18 -5.21
C THR A 26 11.66 0.96 -4.86
N VAL A 27 10.68 0.71 -3.99
CA VAL A 27 9.75 1.74 -3.50
C VAL A 27 10.48 2.82 -2.72
N CYS A 28 11.37 2.45 -1.80
CA CYS A 28 12.16 3.40 -1.03
C CYS A 28 13.02 4.28 -1.95
N LEU A 29 13.67 3.69 -2.95
CA LEU A 29 14.48 4.40 -3.94
C LEU A 29 13.62 5.33 -4.81
N LEU A 30 12.46 4.86 -5.29
CA LEU A 30 11.54 5.68 -6.08
C LEU A 30 11.08 6.89 -5.28
N LEU A 31 10.60 6.68 -4.05
CA LEU A 31 10.18 7.76 -3.17
C LEU A 31 11.33 8.72 -2.89
N PHE A 32 12.54 8.21 -2.65
CA PHE A 32 13.71 9.06 -2.44
C PHE A 32 14.08 9.89 -3.68
N ILE A 33 13.98 9.33 -4.88
CA ILE A 33 14.24 10.07 -6.13
C ILE A 33 13.21 11.19 -6.34
N VAL A 34 11.92 10.91 -6.07
CA VAL A 34 10.83 11.88 -6.29
C VAL A 34 10.80 12.97 -5.21
N LEU A 35 10.95 12.58 -3.94
CA LEU A 35 10.82 13.49 -2.80
C LEU A 35 12.14 14.19 -2.49
N ARG A 36 13.28 13.52 -2.72
CA ARG A 36 14.65 14.01 -2.44
C ARG A 36 14.88 14.41 -0.98
N ASN A 37 14.02 13.95 -0.07
CA ASN A 37 14.08 14.23 1.35
C ASN A 37 13.73 12.97 2.16
N VAL A 38 14.69 12.49 2.96
CA VAL A 38 14.54 11.27 3.77
C VAL A 38 13.36 11.35 4.74
N ARG A 39 13.07 12.54 5.28
CA ARG A 39 11.96 12.75 6.21
C ARG A 39 10.61 12.58 5.50
N GLU A 40 10.48 13.10 4.28
CA GLU A 40 9.26 12.92 3.48
C GLU A 40 9.08 11.46 3.08
N VAL A 41 10.15 10.77 2.67
CA VAL A 41 10.12 9.32 2.37
C VAL A 41 9.63 8.51 3.58
N ALA A 42 10.16 8.78 4.77
CA ALA A 42 9.74 8.09 5.99
C ALA A 42 8.24 8.34 6.31
N PHE A 43 7.77 9.57 6.11
CA PHE A 43 6.36 9.91 6.31
C PHE A 43 5.43 9.26 5.29
N THR A 44 5.86 9.04 4.05
CA THR A 44 5.08 8.27 3.06
C THR A 44 5.11 6.77 3.35
N LEU A 45 6.26 6.24 3.79
CA LEU A 45 6.40 4.81 4.11
C LEU A 45 5.61 4.39 5.34
N ALA A 46 5.48 5.26 6.36
CA ALA A 46 4.74 4.94 7.58
C ALA A 46 3.29 4.48 7.34
N PRO A 47 2.43 5.22 6.61
CA PRO A 47 1.06 4.78 6.33
C PRO A 47 1.00 3.58 5.38
N ILE A 48 1.96 3.41 4.45
CA ILE A 48 2.06 2.20 3.59
C ILE A 48 2.31 0.97 4.46
N ILE A 49 3.29 1.03 5.35
CA ILE A 49 3.63 -0.09 6.21
C ILE A 49 2.46 -0.39 7.14
N LEU A 50 1.81 0.65 7.69
CA LEU A 50 0.61 0.50 8.50
C LEU A 50 -0.52 -0.20 7.74
N SER A 51 -0.80 0.18 6.49
CA SER A 51 -1.86 -0.46 5.70
C SER A 51 -1.58 -1.93 5.44
N ILE A 52 -0.31 -2.30 5.21
CA ILE A 52 0.12 -3.70 5.04
C ILE A 52 -0.09 -4.48 6.34
N PHE A 53 0.31 -3.93 7.50
CA PHE A 53 0.08 -4.57 8.79
C PHE A 53 -1.41 -4.72 9.09
N LEU A 54 -2.24 -3.72 8.80
CA LEU A 54 -3.70 -3.80 8.97
C LEU A 54 -4.33 -4.83 8.03
N THR A 55 -3.81 -4.97 6.81
CA THR A 55 -4.22 -6.00 5.87
C THR A 55 -3.92 -7.39 6.43
N LEU A 56 -2.69 -7.60 6.91
CA LEU A 56 -2.25 -8.86 7.52
C LEU A 56 -3.08 -9.19 8.77
N ALA A 57 -3.27 -8.22 9.67
CA ALA A 57 -4.10 -8.38 10.85
C ALA A 57 -5.54 -8.75 10.50
N SER A 58 -6.11 -8.11 9.47
CA SER A 58 -7.44 -8.46 8.97
C SER A 58 -7.50 -9.88 8.40
N CYS A 59 -6.45 -10.32 7.69
CA CYS A 59 -6.39 -11.69 7.19
C CYS A 59 -6.42 -12.71 8.34
N VAL A 60 -5.73 -12.43 9.44
CA VAL A 60 -5.75 -13.28 10.65
C VAL A 60 -7.13 -13.27 11.30
N ILE A 61 -7.78 -12.10 11.43
CA ILE A 61 -9.10 -11.99 12.06
C ILE A 61 -10.19 -12.72 11.27
N ILE A 62 -10.09 -12.77 9.95
CA ILE A 62 -11.09 -13.40 9.07
C ILE A 62 -10.70 -14.86 8.74
N ASP A 63 -9.72 -15.43 9.46
CA ASP A 63 -9.18 -16.78 9.25
C ASP A 63 -8.83 -17.08 7.77
N GLN A 64 -8.31 -16.08 7.05
CA GLN A 64 -7.96 -16.24 5.64
C GLN A 64 -6.58 -16.92 5.54
N PRO A 65 -6.49 -18.17 5.04
CA PRO A 65 -5.21 -18.86 4.97
C PRO A 65 -4.32 -18.23 3.90
N ILE A 66 -3.07 -17.93 4.26
CA ILE A 66 -2.04 -17.57 3.29
C ILE A 66 -1.62 -18.84 2.52
N ASN A 67 -1.66 -18.78 1.20
CA ASN A 67 -1.35 -19.88 0.29
C ASN A 67 -0.43 -19.39 -0.85
N PHE A 68 0.02 -20.31 -1.69
CA PHE A 68 0.97 -19.98 -2.77
C PHE A 68 0.42 -19.01 -3.83
N ALA A 69 -0.90 -18.90 -3.98
CA ALA A 69 -1.49 -17.95 -4.91
C ALA A 69 -1.56 -16.55 -4.29
N ASN A 70 -2.00 -16.45 -3.03
CA ASN A 70 -2.22 -15.16 -2.41
C ASN A 70 -0.95 -14.51 -1.83
N ILE A 71 0.13 -15.26 -1.63
CA ILE A 71 1.43 -14.70 -1.20
C ILE A 71 2.00 -13.71 -2.22
N ILE A 72 1.61 -13.82 -3.50
CA ILE A 72 1.92 -12.86 -4.57
C ILE A 72 1.39 -11.46 -4.24
N ALA A 73 0.32 -11.37 -3.44
CA ALA A 73 -0.26 -10.09 -3.06
C ALA A 73 0.73 -9.23 -2.28
N PHE A 74 1.63 -9.81 -1.46
CA PHE A 74 2.51 -9.03 -0.57
C PHE A 74 3.46 -8.08 -1.32
N PRO A 75 4.26 -8.53 -2.31
CA PRO A 75 5.03 -7.60 -3.14
C PRO A 75 4.15 -6.56 -3.86
N LEU A 76 2.95 -6.96 -4.32
CA LEU A 76 2.01 -6.07 -4.99
C LEU A 76 1.47 -4.97 -4.05
N LEU A 77 1.30 -5.25 -2.76
CA LEU A 77 0.78 -4.28 -1.79
C LEU A 77 1.67 -3.04 -1.69
N PHE A 78 2.99 -3.20 -1.82
CA PHE A 78 3.91 -2.06 -1.85
C PHE A 78 3.65 -1.15 -3.04
N GLY A 79 3.43 -1.71 -4.23
CA GLY A 79 3.16 -0.93 -5.44
C GLY A 79 1.83 -0.17 -5.35
N VAL A 80 0.76 -0.85 -4.95
CA VAL A 80 -0.58 -0.26 -4.82
C VAL A 80 -0.61 0.78 -3.70
N GLY A 81 0.03 0.49 -2.56
CA GLY A 81 0.18 1.42 -1.45
C GLY A 81 0.77 2.75 -1.90
N VAL A 82 1.97 2.69 -2.47
CA VAL A 82 2.74 3.88 -2.87
C VAL A 82 2.02 4.74 -3.88
N ALA A 83 1.32 4.12 -4.84
CA ALA A 83 0.65 4.85 -5.91
C ALA A 83 -0.35 5.88 -5.40
N PHE A 84 -1.10 5.58 -4.34
CA PHE A 84 -2.05 6.53 -3.77
C PHE A 84 -1.38 7.55 -2.85
N HIS A 85 -0.47 7.10 -2.00
CA HIS A 85 0.22 7.96 -1.03
C HIS A 85 1.08 9.05 -1.71
N ILE A 86 1.76 8.71 -2.80
CA ILE A 86 2.61 9.68 -3.51
C ILE A 86 1.79 10.86 -4.08
N TYR A 87 0.55 10.65 -4.51
CA TYR A 87 -0.31 11.75 -4.97
C TYR A 87 -0.62 12.75 -3.87
N PHE A 88 -0.94 12.28 -2.66
CA PHE A 88 -1.22 13.15 -1.52
C PHE A 88 0.02 13.93 -1.07
N VAL A 89 1.19 13.29 -1.04
CA VAL A 89 2.46 13.95 -0.69
C VAL A 89 2.82 15.01 -1.74
N MET A 90 2.65 14.71 -3.04
CA MET A 90 2.89 15.68 -4.11
C MET A 90 1.92 16.86 -4.04
N ALA A 91 0.62 16.61 -3.79
CA ALA A 91 -0.37 17.65 -3.58
C ALA A 91 0.02 18.59 -2.42
N TRP A 92 0.46 17.99 -1.32
CA TRP A 92 0.96 18.72 -0.16
C TRP A 92 2.21 19.56 -0.49
N ARG A 93 3.18 19.01 -1.23
CA ARG A 93 4.37 19.76 -1.69
C ARG A 93 4.00 20.93 -2.58
N ASN A 94 2.97 20.79 -3.42
CA ASN A 94 2.45 21.87 -4.26
C ASN A 94 1.64 22.94 -3.48
N GLY A 95 1.44 22.74 -2.17
CA GLY A 95 0.80 23.74 -1.30
C GLY A 95 -0.72 23.70 -1.33
N GLU A 96 -1.32 22.59 -1.76
CA GLU A 96 -2.76 22.43 -1.68
C GLU A 96 -3.21 22.37 -0.22
N ARG A 97 -4.04 23.34 0.17
CA ARG A 97 -4.51 23.56 1.56
C ARG A 97 -5.63 22.60 1.97
N ASN A 98 -6.28 21.95 1.00
CA ASN A 98 -7.49 21.14 1.20
C ASN A 98 -7.34 19.78 0.52
N LEU A 99 -6.45 18.95 1.05
CA LEU A 99 -6.13 17.62 0.51
C LEU A 99 -7.38 16.73 0.35
N LEU A 100 -8.41 16.91 1.20
CA LEU A 100 -9.65 16.12 1.18
C LEU A 100 -10.77 16.73 0.30
N GLN A 101 -10.75 18.03 0.02
CA GLN A 101 -11.73 18.70 -0.86
C GLN A 101 -11.20 18.92 -2.29
N SER A 102 -9.95 18.52 -2.56
CA SER A 102 -9.30 18.70 -3.85
C SER A 102 -9.84 17.74 -4.92
N SER A 103 -9.73 18.18 -6.17
CA SER A 103 -9.90 17.32 -7.36
C SER A 103 -9.04 16.06 -7.28
N LEU A 104 -7.90 16.12 -6.60
CA LEU A 104 -6.99 14.99 -6.39
C LEU A 104 -7.60 13.88 -5.53
N ALA A 105 -8.29 14.20 -4.43
CA ALA A 105 -8.93 13.19 -3.59
C ALA A 105 -10.03 12.44 -4.37
N HIS A 106 -10.80 13.15 -5.18
CA HIS A 106 -11.79 12.54 -6.07
C HIS A 106 -11.12 11.67 -7.13
N ALA A 107 -10.07 12.15 -7.80
CA ALA A 107 -9.34 11.38 -8.81
C ALA A 107 -8.75 10.09 -8.22
N VAL A 108 -8.16 10.17 -7.02
CA VAL A 108 -7.65 9.00 -6.29
C VAL A 108 -8.78 8.04 -5.93
N PHE A 109 -9.91 8.55 -5.45
CA PHE A 109 -11.08 7.72 -5.13
C PHE A 109 -11.61 6.97 -6.37
N PHE A 110 -11.76 7.65 -7.52
CA PHE A 110 -12.17 7.02 -8.78
C PHE A 110 -11.15 5.99 -9.28
N SER A 111 -9.85 6.30 -9.19
CA SER A 111 -8.77 5.35 -9.53
C SER A 111 -8.80 4.11 -8.63
N ALA A 112 -9.08 4.31 -7.34
CA ALA A 112 -9.21 3.21 -6.41
C ALA A 112 -10.48 2.39 -6.65
N MET A 113 -11.60 3.01 -7.05
CA MET A 113 -12.78 2.25 -7.49
C MET A 113 -12.49 1.38 -8.72
N ALA A 114 -11.75 1.89 -9.71
CA ALA A 114 -11.34 1.10 -10.87
C ALA A 114 -10.39 -0.06 -10.50
N THR A 115 -9.50 0.18 -9.54
CA THR A 115 -8.62 -0.88 -9.00
C THR A 115 -9.43 -1.90 -8.19
N GLY A 116 -10.41 -1.42 -7.42
CA GLY A 116 -11.32 -2.24 -6.63
C GLY A 116 -12.24 -3.10 -7.49
N THR A 117 -12.68 -2.63 -8.66
CA THR A 117 -13.43 -3.47 -9.61
C THR A 117 -12.54 -4.56 -10.22
N ALA A 118 -11.28 -4.27 -10.51
CA ALA A 118 -10.33 -5.29 -10.96
C ALA A 118 -10.07 -6.36 -9.90
N PHE A 119 -9.82 -5.96 -8.65
CA PHE A 119 -9.62 -6.91 -7.54
C PHE A 119 -10.91 -7.64 -7.14
N GLY A 120 -12.06 -6.97 -7.22
CA GLY A 120 -13.38 -7.57 -7.02
C GLY A 120 -13.69 -8.64 -8.07
N SER A 121 -13.32 -8.41 -9.33
CA SER A 121 -13.43 -9.43 -10.39
C SER A 121 -12.59 -10.66 -10.08
N LEU A 122 -11.36 -10.49 -9.58
CA LEU A 122 -10.53 -11.61 -9.11
C LEU A 122 -11.16 -12.34 -7.94
N TRP A 123 -11.75 -11.62 -6.99
CA TRP A 123 -12.42 -12.22 -5.83
C TRP A 123 -13.63 -13.08 -6.25
N LEU A 124 -14.38 -12.67 -7.28
CA LEU A 124 -15.51 -13.43 -7.82
C LEU A 124 -15.09 -14.62 -8.72
N SER A 125 -13.80 -14.88 -8.87
CA SER A 125 -13.29 -15.98 -9.68
C SER A 125 -13.69 -17.35 -9.12
N SER A 126 -14.01 -18.30 -10.00
CA SER A 126 -14.35 -19.69 -9.61
C SER A 126 -13.16 -20.48 -9.07
N HIS A 127 -11.92 -20.01 -9.29
CA HIS A 127 -10.74 -20.71 -8.81
C HIS A 127 -10.34 -20.22 -7.40
N PRO A 128 -10.23 -21.12 -6.40
CA PRO A 128 -10.05 -20.71 -5.00
C PRO A 128 -8.75 -19.93 -4.75
N GLY A 129 -7.70 -20.19 -5.52
CA GLY A 129 -6.43 -19.45 -5.41
C GLY A 129 -6.56 -17.99 -5.83
N THR A 130 -7.20 -17.72 -6.98
CA THR A 130 -7.40 -16.35 -7.51
C THR A 130 -8.45 -15.60 -6.69
N ALA A 131 -9.52 -16.27 -6.26
CA ALA A 131 -10.52 -15.69 -5.37
C ALA A 131 -9.90 -15.22 -4.05
N SER A 132 -9.05 -16.05 -3.43
CA SER A 132 -8.34 -15.67 -2.21
C SER A 132 -7.38 -14.50 -2.42
N MET A 133 -6.68 -14.45 -3.56
CA MET A 133 -5.78 -13.33 -3.89
C MET A 133 -6.58 -12.03 -4.06
N GLY A 134 -7.70 -12.07 -4.79
CA GLY A 134 -8.58 -10.92 -4.97
C GLY A 134 -9.12 -10.38 -3.65
N LYS A 135 -9.51 -11.27 -2.73
CA LYS A 135 -9.96 -10.88 -1.38
C LYS A 135 -8.89 -10.12 -0.60
N ILE A 136 -7.64 -10.60 -0.60
CA ILE A 136 -6.53 -9.94 0.11
C ILE A 136 -6.19 -8.58 -0.52
N LEU A 137 -6.15 -8.51 -1.85
CA LEU A 137 -5.90 -7.26 -2.57
C LEU A 137 -7.01 -6.22 -2.31
N MET A 138 -8.26 -6.66 -2.27
CA MET A 138 -9.40 -5.78 -1.96
C MET A 138 -9.34 -5.24 -0.53
N ILE A 139 -9.05 -6.09 0.46
CA ILE A 139 -8.85 -5.68 1.86
C ILE A 139 -7.70 -4.67 1.95
N SER A 140 -6.60 -4.94 1.24
CA SER A 140 -5.45 -4.04 1.25
C SER A 140 -5.74 -2.69 0.63
N LEU A 141 -6.49 -2.66 -0.47
CA LEU A 141 -6.92 -1.42 -1.11
C LEU A 141 -7.75 -0.56 -0.16
N VAL A 142 -8.69 -1.16 0.57
CA VAL A 142 -9.51 -0.47 1.57
C VAL A 142 -8.63 0.13 2.67
N TRP A 143 -7.71 -0.66 3.25
CA TRP A 143 -6.81 -0.14 4.29
C TRP A 143 -5.85 0.92 3.78
N THR A 144 -5.37 0.78 2.54
CA THR A 144 -4.51 1.76 1.88
C THR A 144 -5.24 3.09 1.72
N LEU A 145 -6.48 3.08 1.23
CA LEU A 145 -7.31 4.28 1.13
C LEU A 145 -7.55 4.93 2.50
N ILE A 146 -7.89 4.14 3.51
CA ILE A 146 -8.10 4.64 4.88
C ILE A 146 -6.82 5.30 5.40
N CYS A 147 -5.66 4.66 5.20
CA CYS A 147 -4.38 5.23 5.62
C CYS A 147 -4.04 6.50 4.84
N ALA A 148 -4.29 6.54 3.52
CA ALA A 148 -4.02 7.70 2.69
C ALA A 148 -4.94 8.89 3.03
N LEU A 149 -6.22 8.62 3.29
CA LEU A 149 -7.19 9.69 3.54
C LEU A 149 -7.19 10.19 5.00
N ILE A 150 -6.81 9.36 5.97
CA ILE A 150 -6.88 9.71 7.39
C ILE A 150 -5.49 9.97 7.96
N PHE A 151 -4.55 9.02 7.80
CA PHE A 151 -3.25 9.10 8.44
C PHE A 151 -2.31 10.06 7.73
N GLU A 152 -2.31 10.06 6.40
CA GLU A 152 -1.41 10.91 5.62
C GLU A 152 -1.62 12.42 5.83
N PRO A 153 -2.85 12.99 5.81
CA PRO A 153 -3.04 14.40 6.15
C PRO A 153 -2.70 14.72 7.61
N ALA A 154 -2.93 13.77 8.53
CA ALA A 154 -2.55 13.94 9.94
C ALA A 154 -1.02 13.98 10.13
N LEU A 155 -0.28 13.17 9.36
CA LEU A 155 1.17 13.05 9.44
C LEU A 155 1.89 14.19 8.70
N LEU A 156 1.37 14.61 7.55
CA LEU A 156 1.94 15.69 6.75
C LEU A 156 1.64 17.07 7.36
N GLY A 157 0.49 17.23 8.00
CA GLY A 157 0.05 18.46 8.66
C GLY A 157 -0.17 19.62 7.68
N ASN A 158 -0.96 20.63 8.05
CA ASN A 158 -1.06 21.84 7.22
C ASN A 158 0.30 22.56 7.23
N LYS A 159 0.83 22.98 6.05
CA LYS A 159 2.16 23.64 5.92
C LYS A 159 2.37 24.81 6.91
N GLU A 160 1.28 25.44 7.33
CA GLU A 160 1.27 26.56 8.28
C GLU A 160 1.75 26.19 9.69
N ASN A 161 1.57 24.93 10.13
CA ASN A 161 2.06 24.49 11.45
C ASN A 161 3.56 24.19 11.45
N LYS A 162 4.11 23.62 10.37
CA LYS A 162 5.57 23.36 10.28
C LYS A 162 6.39 24.65 10.21
N ALA A 163 5.92 25.68 9.50
CA ALA A 163 6.58 26.98 9.49
C ALA A 163 6.62 27.66 10.87
N LYS A 164 5.62 27.40 11.73
CA LYS A 164 5.59 27.86 13.13
C LYS A 164 6.46 27.02 14.07
N GLU A 165 6.74 25.76 13.75
CA GLU A 165 7.64 24.89 14.53
C GLU A 165 9.10 25.12 14.17
N GLU A 166 9.43 25.30 12.88
CA GLU A 166 10.81 25.59 12.43
C GLU A 166 11.24 27.04 12.71
N GLY A 167 10.29 27.98 12.83
CA GLY A 167 10.56 29.35 13.31
C GLY A 167 10.67 29.49 14.83
N LYS A 168 10.57 28.39 15.59
CA LYS A 168 10.69 28.33 17.05
C LYS A 168 11.87 27.49 17.54
N ALA A 169 12.69 26.96 16.64
CA ALA A 169 13.93 26.24 16.93
C ALA A 169 15.14 27.18 16.83
#